data_AF-A0A815IG27-F1
#
_entry.id   AF-A0A815IG27-F1
#
_cell.length_a   1.000
_cell.length_b   1.000
_cell.length_c   1.000
_cell.angle_alpha   90.00
_cell.angle_beta   90.00
_cell.angle_gamma   90.00
#
_symmetry.space_group_name_H-M   'P 1'
#
loop_
_entity.id
_entity.type
_entity.pdbx_description
1 polymer ?
#
loop_
_entity_poly.entity_id
_entity_poly.type
_entity_poly.pdbx_seq_one_letter_code
_entity_poly.pdbx_strand_id
1 'polypeptide(L)'
;MMNIFILLLIIGYSIHDIDGYGVRGQTIWQIILCKFSDSSTPKYTPTEIKEKFLDRGTGGLADYWHDISNGLINFNSSSVNGWYTISETKEQQLKKSRNQRFDDCVKASKLLIRASQRIIVITNPGIDLWGRNKQVYTAEDHDLTLIAHEMGHAYGLAHSFSDDPNYRNIDWAQIGEYDDEWDVMSAAHVKTTNTIKYGSAPPGLNGYGLERLGWIPLNRIYTFGKKGETSATLILTTLMNPASNYPLLIRIPFDPSDYQHYYLIEMRFKENWDAGFHQNFVFIHEIKYNPADKNYHSYLLRTHDTSTRQPVTSMNMNNVKITTGKINVQTRTISVYIESNIADRCLQGYVWREAISSDHVCVTPTIRSQTWADNAAADSRRNPSGGPFGVDTCKQGYVWREAYSSNDHVCVLPETRTQAQNDNNQATNRRNPSQFVYGPLTCRNGFVWREADNYDYVCVTPTTRKQTAADNAVGPLRRRPGHTCMYGYYVRNAYPNDYVCVSMSVLIQVLADNFAAISRWVFG
;
A
#
# COMPACT_ATOMS: atom_id res chain seq x y z
N MET A 1 48.96 -16.43 13.05
CA MET A 1 48.16 -17.67 13.15
C MET A 1 47.09 -17.46 14.21
N MET A 2 45.88 -17.06 13.81
CA MET A 2 44.70 -17.16 14.68
C MET A 2 43.49 -17.33 13.76
N ASN A 3 43.16 -18.60 13.51
CA ASN A 3 41.99 -19.02 12.76
C ASN A 3 40.73 -18.67 13.55
N ILE A 4 39.99 -17.65 13.12
CA ILE A 4 38.60 -17.47 13.54
C ILE A 4 37.73 -18.33 12.61
N PHE A 5 37.52 -19.58 13.02
CA PHE A 5 36.42 -20.40 12.53
C PHE A 5 35.11 -19.76 13.00
N ILE A 6 34.50 -18.92 12.16
CA ILE A 6 33.07 -18.64 12.27
C ILE A 6 32.36 -19.93 11.85
N LEU A 7 32.00 -20.73 12.85
CA LEU A 7 31.17 -21.91 12.68
C LEU A 7 29.82 -21.44 12.13
N LEU A 8 29.59 -21.71 10.85
CA LEU A 8 28.35 -21.53 10.12
C LEU A 8 27.21 -22.29 10.81
N LEU A 9 26.43 -21.59 11.62
CA LEU A 9 25.06 -21.96 11.96
C LEU A 9 24.17 -21.70 10.73
N ILE A 10 24.37 -22.46 9.64
CA ILE A 10 23.37 -22.63 8.58
C ILE A 10 22.37 -23.69 9.08
N ILE A 11 21.62 -23.36 10.13
CA ILE A 11 20.43 -24.11 10.53
C ILE A 11 19.25 -23.27 10.07
N GLY A 12 18.66 -23.65 8.92
CA GLY A 12 17.29 -23.34 8.53
C GLY A 12 16.76 -21.94 8.84
N TYR A 13 17.44 -20.88 8.35
CA TYR A 13 16.80 -19.57 8.28
C TYR A 13 15.70 -19.61 7.23
N SER A 14 14.49 -19.92 7.67
CA SER A 14 13.27 -19.63 6.91
C SER A 14 13.24 -18.14 6.64
N ILE A 15 12.90 -17.77 5.39
CA ILE A 15 12.59 -16.38 5.00
C ILE A 15 11.61 -15.84 6.04
N HIS A 16 12.02 -14.81 6.79
CA HIS A 16 11.12 -14.16 7.71
C HIS A 16 10.02 -13.47 6.90
N ASP A 17 8.77 -13.75 7.23
CA ASP A 17 7.64 -12.92 6.81
C ASP A 17 7.96 -11.48 7.20
N ILE A 18 8.09 -10.62 6.19
CA ILE A 18 8.14 -9.19 6.43
C ILE A 18 6.69 -8.78 6.72
N ASP A 19 6.42 -8.37 7.96
CA ASP A 19 5.06 -7.98 8.35
C ASP A 19 4.68 -6.64 7.73
N GLY A 20 3.41 -6.56 7.31
CA GLY A 20 2.79 -5.33 6.81
C GLY A 20 3.02 -5.04 5.32
N TYR A 21 4.01 -5.66 4.67
CA TYR A 21 4.45 -5.26 3.32
C TYR A 21 5.17 -6.38 2.55
N GLY A 22 4.75 -6.62 1.29
CA GLY A 22 5.38 -7.63 0.44
C GLY A 22 5.25 -9.07 0.98
N VAL A 23 4.12 -9.38 1.60
CA VAL A 23 3.85 -10.66 2.27
C VAL A 23 3.77 -11.76 1.22
N ARG A 24 4.67 -12.73 1.26
CA ARG A 24 4.66 -13.87 0.33
C ARG A 24 5.32 -15.10 0.93
N GLY A 25 4.84 -16.26 0.51
CA GLY A 25 5.33 -17.56 0.95
C GLY A 25 4.48 -18.18 2.04
N GLN A 26 5.16 -18.83 2.98
CA GLN A 26 4.50 -19.51 4.09
C GLN A 26 4.17 -18.50 5.17
N THR A 27 2.89 -18.13 5.28
CA THR A 27 2.41 -17.36 6.42
C THR A 27 1.96 -18.33 7.49
N ILE A 28 2.77 -18.46 8.55
CA ILE A 28 2.62 -19.53 9.53
C ILE A 28 1.67 -19.11 10.65
N TRP A 29 0.55 -19.83 10.80
CA TRP A 29 -0.45 -19.63 11.85
C TRP A 29 -0.36 -20.74 12.91
N GLN A 30 -0.19 -20.33 14.16
CA GLN A 30 -0.37 -21.20 15.33
C GLN A 30 -1.77 -20.95 15.88
N ILE A 31 -2.68 -21.87 15.57
CA ILE A 31 -4.07 -21.81 16.04
C ILE A 31 -4.12 -22.56 17.37
N ILE A 32 -4.58 -21.89 18.42
CA ILE A 32 -4.64 -22.40 19.79
C ILE A 32 -6.10 -22.35 20.22
N LEU A 33 -6.67 -23.52 20.51
CA LEU A 33 -8.05 -23.58 20.98
C LEU A 33 -8.06 -23.67 22.50
N CYS A 34 -8.87 -22.82 23.13
CA CYS A 34 -8.99 -22.75 24.57
C CYS A 34 -10.43 -22.78 25.04
N LYS A 35 -10.64 -23.45 26.17
CA LYS A 35 -11.89 -23.46 26.91
C LYS A 35 -11.65 -22.98 28.33
N PHE A 36 -12.68 -22.48 28.99
CA PHE A 36 -12.64 -22.06 30.38
C PHE A 36 -12.93 -23.24 31.31
N SER A 37 -12.66 -23.09 32.60
CA SER A 37 -12.85 -24.17 33.58
C SER A 37 -14.29 -24.65 33.68
N ASP A 38 -15.25 -23.80 33.32
CA ASP A 38 -16.70 -24.03 33.34
C ASP A 38 -17.30 -24.21 31.94
N SER A 39 -16.46 -24.29 30.89
CA SER A 39 -16.95 -24.50 29.52
C SER A 39 -17.58 -25.87 29.32
N SER A 40 -18.64 -25.91 28.52
CA SER A 40 -19.16 -27.14 27.94
C SER A 40 -18.16 -27.76 26.95
N THR A 41 -18.48 -28.95 26.44
CA THR A 41 -17.73 -29.53 25.32
C THR A 41 -17.79 -28.59 24.11
N PRO A 42 -16.64 -28.24 23.51
CA PRO A 42 -16.61 -27.44 22.28
C PRO A 42 -17.39 -28.10 21.15
N LYS A 43 -17.99 -27.28 20.28
CA LYS A 43 -18.81 -27.75 19.16
C LYS A 43 -17.95 -28.41 18.07
N TYR A 44 -16.75 -27.90 17.83
CA TYR A 44 -15.88 -28.37 16.75
C TYR A 44 -14.62 -29.06 17.27
N THR A 45 -14.27 -30.16 16.61
CA THR A 45 -13.01 -30.85 16.84
C THR A 45 -11.82 -30.04 16.28
N PRO A 46 -10.60 -30.23 16.79
CA PRO A 46 -9.40 -29.61 16.20
C PRO A 46 -9.23 -29.93 14.71
N THR A 47 -9.67 -31.10 14.25
CA THR A 47 -9.65 -31.47 12.82
C THR A 47 -10.60 -30.61 12.00
N GLU A 48 -11.85 -30.41 12.45
CA GLU A 48 -12.80 -29.54 11.75
C GLU A 48 -12.35 -28.08 11.73
N ILE A 49 -11.72 -27.60 12.81
CA ILE A 49 -11.09 -26.29 12.83
C ILE A 49 -9.94 -26.22 11.82
N LYS A 50 -9.10 -27.27 11.73
CA LYS A 50 -8.04 -27.33 10.73
C LYS A 50 -8.61 -27.28 9.30
N GLU A 51 -9.68 -28.02 9.02
CA GLU A 51 -10.34 -28.01 7.71
C GLU A 51 -10.88 -26.62 7.35
N LYS A 52 -11.39 -25.87 8.33
CA LYS A 52 -11.90 -24.50 8.14
C LYS A 52 -10.78 -23.48 7.91
N PHE A 53 -9.65 -23.63 8.60
CA PHE A 53 -8.60 -22.61 8.62
C PHE A 53 -7.43 -22.88 7.67
N LEU A 54 -6.95 -24.12 7.60
CA LEU A 54 -5.63 -24.46 7.06
C LEU A 54 -5.66 -25.34 5.81
N ASP A 55 -6.70 -26.16 5.62
CA ASP A 55 -6.76 -27.06 4.47
C ASP A 55 -7.35 -26.36 3.23
N ARG A 56 -6.72 -26.59 2.08
CA ARG A 56 -7.17 -26.10 0.77
C ARG A 56 -8.25 -27.00 0.17
N GLY A 57 -9.13 -26.42 -0.65
CA GLY A 57 -10.22 -27.13 -1.32
C GLY A 57 -11.45 -27.37 -0.45
N THR A 58 -11.54 -26.72 0.72
CA THR A 58 -12.65 -26.87 1.66
C THR A 58 -13.64 -25.70 1.60
N GLY A 59 -13.30 -24.63 0.87
CA GLY A 59 -14.03 -23.36 0.90
C GLY A 59 -13.75 -22.55 2.17
N GLY A 60 -12.65 -22.85 2.88
CA GLY A 60 -12.26 -22.21 4.14
C GLY A 60 -11.30 -21.02 3.97
N LEU A 61 -10.69 -20.59 5.07
CA LEU A 61 -9.79 -19.42 5.11
C LEU A 61 -8.50 -19.62 4.31
N ALA A 62 -7.99 -20.85 4.22
CA ALA A 62 -6.83 -21.15 3.39
C ALA A 62 -7.12 -20.96 1.89
N ASP A 63 -8.34 -21.26 1.44
CA ASP A 63 -8.77 -20.99 0.07
C ASP A 63 -8.92 -19.48 -0.15
N TYR A 64 -9.63 -18.80 0.76
CA TYR A 64 -9.81 -17.35 0.70
C TYR A 64 -8.48 -16.60 0.55
N TRP A 65 -7.56 -16.79 1.49
CA TRP A 65 -6.29 -16.05 1.49
C TRP A 65 -5.36 -16.46 0.36
N HIS A 66 -5.45 -17.69 -0.14
CA HIS A 66 -4.72 -18.07 -1.34
C HIS A 66 -5.26 -17.35 -2.57
N ASP A 67 -6.58 -17.33 -2.77
CA ASP A 67 -7.19 -16.73 -3.95
C ASP A 67 -7.03 -15.21 -3.95
N ILE A 68 -7.24 -14.54 -2.81
CA ILE A 68 -7.06 -13.09 -2.65
C ILE A 68 -5.61 -12.66 -2.88
N SER A 69 -4.64 -13.50 -2.49
CA SER A 69 -3.23 -13.24 -2.75
C SER A 69 -2.73 -13.68 -4.11
N ASN A 70 -3.60 -14.21 -4.99
CA ASN A 70 -3.22 -14.81 -6.26
C ASN A 70 -2.11 -15.87 -6.11
N GLY A 71 -2.22 -16.69 -5.06
CA GLY A 71 -1.28 -17.75 -4.72
C GLY A 71 0.07 -17.30 -4.16
N LEU A 72 0.24 -16.01 -3.84
CA LEU A 72 1.48 -15.51 -3.24
C LEU A 72 1.71 -16.05 -1.83
N ILE A 73 0.66 -16.42 -1.10
CA ILE A 73 0.77 -17.03 0.23
C ILE A 73 0.15 -18.43 0.32
N ASN A 74 0.59 -19.17 1.33
CA ASN A 74 0.01 -20.43 1.79
C ASN A 74 0.23 -20.59 3.30
N PHE A 75 -0.53 -21.48 3.92
CA PHE A 75 -0.45 -21.75 5.36
C PHE A 75 0.35 -23.01 5.69
N ASN A 76 1.26 -23.45 4.82
CA ASN A 76 2.11 -24.59 5.13
C ASN A 76 2.90 -24.32 6.42
N SER A 77 3.17 -25.38 7.18
CA SER A 77 3.81 -25.31 8.51
C SER A 77 2.95 -24.67 9.62
N SER A 78 1.71 -24.29 9.33
CA SER A 78 0.71 -23.90 10.33
C SER A 78 0.18 -25.12 11.08
N SER A 79 -0.38 -24.89 12.27
CA SER A 79 -0.92 -25.97 13.10
C SER A 79 -2.16 -25.53 13.89
N VAL A 80 -3.01 -26.51 14.23
CA VAL A 80 -4.11 -26.36 15.19
C VAL A 80 -3.77 -27.15 16.43
N ASN A 81 -3.86 -26.51 17.60
CA ASN A 81 -3.36 -27.04 18.85
C ASN A 81 -4.46 -27.08 19.90
N GLY A 82 -4.91 -28.31 20.20
CA GLY A 82 -5.63 -28.72 21.41
C GLY A 82 -6.92 -27.96 21.72
N TRP A 83 -7.61 -28.38 22.78
CA TRP A 83 -8.58 -27.57 23.52
C TRP A 83 -8.05 -27.42 24.94
N TYR A 84 -7.17 -26.44 25.14
CA TYR A 84 -6.51 -26.19 26.42
C TYR A 84 -7.49 -25.59 27.41
N THR A 85 -7.43 -26.03 28.66
CA THR A 85 -8.30 -25.49 29.71
C THR A 85 -7.57 -24.35 30.41
N ILE A 86 -8.12 -23.15 30.30
CA ILE A 86 -7.76 -22.00 31.13
C ILE A 86 -8.39 -22.25 32.51
N SER A 87 -7.63 -22.00 33.57
CA SER A 87 -8.05 -22.30 34.95
C SER A 87 -9.25 -21.48 35.44
N GLU A 88 -9.43 -20.30 34.86
CA GLU A 88 -10.50 -19.36 35.18
C GLU A 88 -11.80 -19.68 34.45
N THR A 89 -12.92 -19.27 35.06
CA THR A 89 -14.25 -19.34 34.45
C THR A 89 -14.44 -18.32 33.34
N LYS A 90 -15.45 -18.52 32.49
CA LYS A 90 -15.86 -17.53 31.48
C LYS A 90 -16.08 -16.13 32.09
N GLU A 91 -16.79 -16.07 33.22
CA GLU A 91 -17.10 -14.80 33.88
C GLU A 91 -15.84 -14.09 34.39
N GLN A 92 -14.86 -14.84 34.91
CA GLN A 92 -13.58 -14.29 35.33
C GLN A 92 -12.78 -13.74 34.15
N GLN A 93 -12.81 -14.42 33.00
CA GLN A 93 -12.12 -13.98 31.78
C GLN A 93 -12.75 -12.75 31.14
N LEU A 94 -14.07 -12.59 31.23
CA LEU A 94 -14.76 -11.37 30.77
C LEU A 94 -14.33 -10.11 31.54
N LYS A 95 -13.86 -10.25 32.78
CA LYS A 95 -13.36 -9.14 33.61
C LYS A 95 -11.91 -8.74 33.28
N LYS A 96 -11.20 -9.52 32.47
CA LYS A 96 -9.81 -9.24 32.05
C LYS A 96 -9.75 -8.36 30.80
N SER A 97 -8.60 -7.76 30.54
CA SER A 97 -8.35 -7.07 29.27
C SER A 97 -8.19 -8.04 28.09
N ARG A 98 -8.30 -7.55 26.86
CA ARG A 98 -8.09 -8.33 25.62
C ARG A 98 -6.76 -9.07 25.60
N ASN A 99 -5.67 -8.36 25.95
CA ASN A 99 -4.33 -8.94 25.98
C ASN A 99 -4.22 -10.04 27.03
N GLN A 100 -4.77 -9.82 28.24
CA GLN A 100 -4.74 -10.83 29.29
C GLN A 100 -5.49 -12.10 28.88
N ARG A 101 -6.68 -11.99 28.28
CA ARG A 101 -7.44 -13.15 27.76
C ARG A 101 -6.64 -13.95 26.74
N PHE A 102 -5.99 -13.25 25.82
CA PHE A 102 -5.15 -13.86 24.79
C PHE A 102 -3.95 -14.57 25.38
N ASP A 103 -3.20 -13.88 26.25
CA ASP A 103 -2.00 -14.40 26.91
C ASP A 103 -2.31 -15.61 27.79
N ASP A 104 -3.45 -15.64 28.47
CA ASP A 104 -3.88 -16.78 29.29
C ASP A 104 -4.06 -18.04 28.45
N CYS A 105 -4.70 -17.93 27.27
CA CYS A 105 -4.84 -19.06 26.35
C CYS A 105 -3.48 -19.53 25.82
N VAL A 106 -2.65 -18.59 25.36
CA VAL A 106 -1.29 -18.91 24.88
C VAL A 106 -0.49 -19.61 25.98
N LYS A 107 -0.54 -19.13 27.22
CA LYS A 107 0.13 -19.72 28.37
C LYS A 107 -0.39 -21.12 28.69
N ALA A 108 -1.71 -21.34 28.63
CA ALA A 108 -2.33 -22.65 28.86
C ALA A 108 -1.83 -23.70 27.85
N SER A 109 -1.54 -23.28 26.61
CA SER A 109 -1.02 -24.17 25.56
C SER A 109 0.40 -24.67 25.80
N LYS A 110 1.23 -23.91 26.55
CA LYS A 110 2.66 -24.14 26.75
C LYS A 110 3.47 -24.26 25.44
N LEU A 111 2.93 -23.77 24.32
CA LEU A 111 3.60 -23.80 23.03
C LEU A 111 4.73 -22.77 22.97
N LEU A 112 5.84 -23.16 22.34
CA LEU A 112 6.91 -22.23 22.00
C LEU A 112 6.59 -21.57 20.66
N ILE A 113 6.14 -20.32 20.71
CA ILE A 113 5.78 -19.55 19.51
C ILE A 113 6.96 -18.67 19.09
N ARG A 114 7.34 -18.76 17.81
CA ARG A 114 8.42 -17.95 17.24
C ARG A 114 7.90 -16.59 16.82
N ALA A 115 8.74 -15.56 16.88
CA ALA A 115 8.37 -14.18 16.51
C ALA A 115 7.89 -14.03 15.04
N SER A 116 8.30 -14.95 14.16
CA SER A 116 7.86 -14.97 12.76
C SER A 116 6.47 -15.58 12.56
N GLN A 117 5.90 -16.24 13.58
CA GLN A 117 4.60 -16.89 13.48
C GLN A 117 3.48 -15.94 13.89
N ARG A 118 2.31 -16.11 13.26
CA ARG A 118 1.05 -15.49 13.65
C ARG A 118 0.27 -16.45 14.54
N ILE A 119 -0.60 -15.91 15.37
CA ILE A 119 -1.33 -16.67 16.40
C ILE A 119 -2.81 -16.40 16.24
N ILE A 120 -3.62 -17.46 16.26
CA ILE A 120 -5.07 -17.36 16.40
C ILE A 120 -5.46 -18.05 17.70
N VAL A 121 -6.05 -17.31 18.62
CA VAL A 121 -6.74 -17.87 19.78
C VAL A 121 -8.21 -18.06 19.41
N ILE A 122 -8.69 -19.30 19.55
CA ILE A 122 -10.10 -19.64 19.37
C ILE A 122 -10.66 -20.08 20.71
N THR A 123 -11.75 -19.46 21.15
CA THR A 123 -12.39 -19.83 22.43
C THR A 123 -13.75 -20.49 22.28
N ASN A 124 -14.05 -21.39 23.22
CA ASN A 124 -15.41 -21.89 23.48
C ASN A 124 -15.77 -21.75 24.97
N PRO A 125 -16.91 -21.11 25.30
CA PRO A 125 -17.72 -20.27 24.41
C PRO A 125 -16.95 -19.03 23.93
N GLY A 126 -17.41 -18.43 22.82
CA GLY A 126 -16.90 -17.14 22.36
C GLY A 126 -17.13 -16.03 23.38
N ILE A 127 -16.13 -15.16 23.55
CA ILE A 127 -16.22 -14.00 24.46
C ILE A 127 -15.65 -12.69 23.88
N ASP A 128 -15.03 -12.72 22.70
CA ASP A 128 -14.46 -11.54 22.04
C ASP A 128 -14.16 -11.84 20.57
N LEU A 129 -13.94 -10.76 19.79
CA LEU A 129 -13.46 -10.80 18.41
C LEU A 129 -12.55 -9.59 18.18
N TRP A 130 -11.31 -9.84 17.78
CA TRP A 130 -10.36 -8.80 17.36
C TRP A 130 -9.11 -9.39 16.72
N GLY A 131 -8.40 -8.57 15.95
CA GLY A 131 -7.15 -8.87 15.30
C GLY A 131 -6.24 -7.66 15.34
N ARG A 132 -4.94 -7.90 15.55
CA ARG A 132 -3.90 -6.86 15.56
C ARG A 132 -2.53 -7.52 15.57
N ASN A 133 -1.57 -6.97 14.84
CA ASN A 133 -0.14 -7.29 14.99
C ASN A 133 0.15 -8.80 15.13
N LYS A 134 -0.14 -9.58 14.08
CA LYS A 134 0.00 -11.06 14.04
C LYS A 134 -0.92 -11.87 14.94
N GLN A 135 -1.80 -11.24 15.71
CA GLN A 135 -2.67 -11.91 16.67
C GLN A 135 -4.12 -11.79 16.21
N VAL A 136 -4.87 -12.89 16.36
CA VAL A 136 -6.32 -12.94 16.19
C VAL A 136 -6.91 -13.61 17.41
N TYR A 137 -7.97 -13.04 17.95
CA TYR A 137 -8.83 -13.67 18.94
C TYR A 137 -10.22 -13.83 18.34
N THR A 138 -10.74 -15.05 18.38
CA THR A 138 -12.05 -15.36 17.81
C THR A 138 -12.74 -16.49 18.58
N ALA A 139 -13.91 -16.88 18.11
CA ALA A 139 -14.72 -17.96 18.65
C ALA A 139 -14.89 -19.06 17.61
N GLU A 140 -15.18 -20.28 18.07
CA GLU A 140 -15.33 -21.44 17.18
C GLU A 140 -16.51 -21.32 16.20
N ASP A 141 -17.50 -20.50 16.55
CA ASP A 141 -18.77 -20.31 15.84
C ASP A 141 -18.82 -19.05 14.94
N HIS A 142 -17.80 -18.19 14.97
CA HIS A 142 -17.72 -17.05 14.06
C HIS A 142 -17.58 -17.52 12.59
N ASP A 143 -18.22 -16.82 11.66
CA ASP A 143 -18.14 -17.13 10.24
C ASP A 143 -16.79 -16.73 9.60
N LEU A 144 -16.61 -17.05 8.32
CA LEU A 144 -15.36 -16.74 7.62
C LEU A 144 -15.14 -15.24 7.46
N THR A 145 -16.21 -14.45 7.34
CA THR A 145 -16.15 -13.00 7.11
C THR A 145 -15.49 -12.30 8.28
N LEU A 146 -15.98 -12.57 9.50
CA LEU A 146 -15.42 -12.00 10.72
C LEU A 146 -13.97 -12.47 10.94
N ILE A 147 -13.68 -13.75 10.71
CA ILE A 147 -12.33 -14.27 10.94
C ILE A 147 -11.34 -13.71 9.91
N ALA A 148 -11.73 -13.62 8.64
CA ALA A 148 -10.89 -13.04 7.59
C ALA A 148 -10.59 -11.57 7.86
N HIS A 149 -11.56 -10.79 8.36
CA HIS A 149 -11.33 -9.40 8.77
C HIS A 149 -10.21 -9.29 9.81
N GLU A 150 -10.30 -10.07 10.89
CA GLU A 150 -9.29 -10.03 11.95
C GLU A 150 -7.93 -10.58 11.49
N MET A 151 -7.94 -11.57 10.60
CA MET A 151 -6.70 -12.02 9.94
C MET A 151 -6.08 -10.90 9.08
N GLY A 152 -6.89 -10.07 8.44
CA GLY A 152 -6.45 -8.87 7.71
C GLY A 152 -5.69 -7.89 8.61
N HIS A 153 -6.21 -7.63 9.81
CA HIS A 153 -5.49 -6.84 10.82
C HIS A 153 -4.19 -7.48 11.28
N ALA A 154 -4.17 -8.81 11.42
CA ALA A 154 -2.96 -9.55 11.74
C ALA A 154 -1.91 -9.54 10.59
N TYR A 155 -2.33 -9.26 9.36
CA TYR A 155 -1.45 -8.94 8.23
C TYR A 155 -1.04 -7.46 8.14
N GLY A 156 -1.61 -6.58 8.98
CA GLY A 156 -1.29 -5.15 9.02
C GLY A 156 -2.21 -4.26 8.18
N LEU A 157 -3.40 -4.77 7.81
CA LEU A 157 -4.45 -3.97 7.17
C LEU A 157 -5.25 -3.17 8.20
N ALA A 158 -5.75 -2.02 7.76
CA ALA A 158 -6.63 -1.15 8.54
C ALA A 158 -8.05 -1.21 7.97
N HIS A 159 -9.04 -0.69 8.72
CA HIS A 159 -10.42 -0.64 8.22
C HIS A 159 -10.53 0.17 6.93
N SER A 160 -11.48 -0.19 6.08
CA SER A 160 -11.90 0.62 4.94
C SER A 160 -13.09 1.51 5.33
N PHE A 161 -13.22 2.61 4.59
CA PHE A 161 -14.17 3.68 4.85
C PHE A 161 -14.95 4.02 3.57
N SER A 162 -16.02 4.79 3.70
CA SER A 162 -16.57 5.60 2.61
C SER A 162 -16.43 7.09 2.91
N ASP A 163 -16.64 7.92 1.88
CA ASP A 163 -16.68 9.38 2.01
C ASP A 163 -18.05 9.93 2.46
N ASP A 164 -19.02 9.09 2.83
CA ASP A 164 -20.35 9.53 3.25
C ASP A 164 -20.29 10.17 4.65
N PRO A 165 -20.49 11.49 4.77
CA PRO A 165 -20.36 12.18 6.05
C PRO A 165 -21.50 11.85 7.03
N ASN A 166 -22.57 11.21 6.57
CA ASN A 166 -23.76 10.90 7.36
C ASN A 166 -23.85 9.45 7.78
N TYR A 167 -22.93 8.59 7.31
CA TYR A 167 -22.95 7.19 7.66
C TYR A 167 -22.10 6.90 8.89
N ARG A 168 -22.71 6.22 9.85
CA ARG A 168 -22.04 5.62 11.00
C ARG A 168 -22.62 4.22 11.18
N ASN A 169 -21.79 3.20 11.00
CA ASN A 169 -22.24 1.82 11.10
C ASN A 169 -22.80 1.48 12.48
N ILE A 170 -22.12 1.94 13.53
CA ILE A 170 -22.47 1.72 14.94
C ILE A 170 -21.89 2.86 15.79
N ASP A 171 -22.48 3.14 16.95
CA ASP A 171 -22.17 4.34 17.76
C ASP A 171 -20.68 4.55 18.05
N TRP A 172 -19.92 3.48 18.27
CA TRP A 172 -18.48 3.54 18.54
C TRP A 172 -17.60 3.66 17.29
N ALA A 173 -18.16 3.39 16.10
CA ALA A 173 -17.43 3.51 14.83
C ALA A 173 -17.26 4.98 14.42
N GLN A 174 -16.19 5.26 13.69
CA GLN A 174 -15.97 6.56 13.06
C GLN A 174 -16.96 6.78 11.90
N ILE A 175 -17.10 8.03 11.46
CA ILE A 175 -17.91 8.35 10.28
C ILE A 175 -17.29 7.69 9.03
N GLY A 176 -18.11 7.01 8.25
CA GLY A 176 -17.71 6.25 7.06
C GLY A 176 -17.01 4.94 7.35
N GLU A 177 -16.62 4.62 8.59
CA GLU A 177 -15.94 3.37 8.94
C GLU A 177 -16.87 2.18 8.72
N TYR A 178 -16.33 1.10 8.13
CA TYR A 178 -17.07 -0.10 7.74
C TYR A 178 -18.13 0.14 6.65
N ASP A 179 -17.98 1.17 5.81
CA ASP A 179 -18.96 1.51 4.76
C ASP A 179 -18.45 1.27 3.33
N ASP A 180 -17.36 0.50 3.17
CA ASP A 180 -16.97 -0.09 1.90
C ASP A 180 -17.48 -1.54 1.83
N GLU A 181 -18.75 -1.71 1.46
CA GLU A 181 -19.42 -3.01 1.49
C GLU A 181 -18.78 -4.08 0.57
N TRP A 182 -17.80 -3.71 -0.25
CA TRP A 182 -17.13 -4.59 -1.20
C TRP A 182 -15.72 -4.98 -0.75
N ASP A 183 -15.27 -4.55 0.42
CA ASP A 183 -13.96 -4.84 0.97
C ASP A 183 -14.06 -5.55 2.32
N VAL A 184 -13.32 -6.65 2.48
CA VAL A 184 -13.33 -7.41 3.75
C VAL A 184 -12.90 -6.57 4.95
N MET A 185 -12.12 -5.50 4.78
CA MET A 185 -11.75 -4.60 5.89
C MET A 185 -12.89 -3.67 6.32
N SER A 186 -14.10 -3.84 5.79
CA SER A 186 -15.35 -3.25 6.27
C SER A 186 -16.29 -4.27 6.96
N ALA A 187 -15.84 -5.50 7.25
CA ALA A 187 -16.65 -6.69 7.59
C ALA A 187 -17.86 -6.54 8.53
N ALA A 188 -17.94 -5.51 9.36
CA ALA A 188 -19.15 -5.19 10.09
C ALA A 188 -20.37 -4.87 9.17
N HIS A 189 -20.14 -4.52 7.90
CA HIS A 189 -21.19 -4.28 6.91
C HIS A 189 -20.71 -4.53 5.47
N VAL A 190 -20.56 -5.81 5.08
CA VAL A 190 -20.07 -6.22 3.74
C VAL A 190 -21.06 -7.09 2.96
N LYS A 191 -20.93 -7.10 1.62
CA LYS A 191 -21.64 -7.99 0.70
C LYS A 191 -21.00 -9.36 0.71
N THR A 192 -21.59 -10.25 1.50
CA THR A 192 -21.12 -11.62 1.66
C THR A 192 -21.68 -12.57 0.61
N THR A 193 -20.94 -13.61 0.32
CA THR A 193 -21.46 -14.81 -0.34
C THR A 193 -21.65 -15.94 0.69
N ASN A 194 -22.22 -17.06 0.30
CA ASN A 194 -22.33 -18.23 1.18
C ASN A 194 -21.39 -19.34 0.71
N THR A 195 -20.70 -19.96 1.66
CA THR A 195 -19.99 -21.22 1.47
C THR A 195 -20.91 -22.39 1.77
N ILE A 196 -20.56 -23.56 1.22
CA ILE A 196 -21.33 -24.79 1.45
C ILE A 196 -21.27 -25.21 2.92
N LYS A 197 -20.12 -25.02 3.60
CA LYS A 197 -19.84 -25.60 4.92
C LYS A 197 -19.71 -24.59 6.06
N TYR A 198 -19.26 -23.37 5.80
CA TYR A 198 -18.84 -22.41 6.84
C TYR A 198 -19.72 -21.16 6.92
N GLY A 199 -20.89 -21.18 6.27
CA GLY A 199 -21.82 -20.06 6.25
C GLY A 199 -21.30 -18.90 5.41
N SER A 200 -21.46 -17.69 5.92
CA SER A 200 -21.08 -16.45 5.25
C SER A 200 -19.57 -16.39 4.93
N ALA A 201 -19.25 -15.90 3.73
CA ALA A 201 -17.90 -15.64 3.25
C ALA A 201 -17.73 -14.19 2.81
N PRO A 202 -16.55 -13.59 3.05
CA PRO A 202 -16.30 -12.19 2.77
C PRO A 202 -16.09 -11.94 1.26
N PRO A 203 -16.26 -10.69 0.82
CA PRO A 203 -15.70 -10.27 -0.46
C PRO A 203 -14.17 -10.25 -0.40
N GLY A 204 -13.53 -10.03 -1.55
CA GLY A 204 -12.09 -9.79 -1.62
C GLY A 204 -11.65 -8.47 -0.99
N LEU A 205 -10.33 -8.23 -1.02
CA LEU A 205 -9.73 -6.96 -0.60
C LEU A 205 -9.83 -5.89 -1.69
N ASN A 206 -9.99 -4.64 -1.29
CA ASN A 206 -9.76 -3.50 -2.17
C ASN A 206 -8.28 -3.36 -2.54
N GLY A 207 -8.02 -2.58 -3.57
CA GLY A 207 -6.74 -2.39 -4.22
C GLY A 207 -5.71 -1.76 -3.30
N TYR A 208 -6.13 -0.89 -2.38
CA TYR A 208 -5.23 -0.33 -1.37
C TYR A 208 -4.75 -1.40 -0.40
N GLY A 209 -5.64 -2.29 0.06
CA GLY A 209 -5.28 -3.44 0.89
C GLY A 209 -4.37 -4.43 0.17
N LEU A 210 -4.70 -4.81 -1.07
CA LEU A 210 -3.85 -5.70 -1.88
C LEU A 210 -2.48 -5.09 -2.15
N GLU A 211 -2.42 -3.80 -2.50
CA GLU A 211 -1.16 -3.11 -2.69
C GLU A 211 -0.36 -3.05 -1.39
N ARG A 212 -0.99 -2.73 -0.25
CA ARG A 212 -0.31 -2.70 1.05
C ARG A 212 0.38 -4.03 1.36
N LEU A 213 -0.26 -5.15 1.03
CA LEU A 213 0.34 -6.48 1.20
C LEU A 213 1.37 -6.85 0.11
N GLY A 214 1.53 -6.03 -0.91
CA GLY A 214 2.42 -6.30 -2.06
C GLY A 214 1.86 -7.37 -3.00
N TRP A 215 0.54 -7.56 -3.04
CA TRP A 215 -0.16 -8.57 -3.85
C TRP A 215 -0.60 -8.08 -5.22
N ILE A 216 -0.28 -6.82 -5.54
CA ILE A 216 -0.37 -6.29 -6.90
C ILE A 216 1.03 -6.21 -7.48
N PRO A 217 1.30 -6.78 -8.66
CA PRO A 217 2.62 -6.65 -9.27
C PRO A 217 2.85 -5.21 -9.76
N LEU A 218 4.07 -4.73 -9.56
CA LEU A 218 4.53 -3.35 -9.83
C LEU A 218 4.18 -2.86 -11.23
N ASN A 219 4.39 -3.71 -12.23
CA ASN A 219 4.14 -3.40 -13.64
C ASN A 219 2.65 -3.37 -14.00
N ARG A 220 1.75 -3.63 -13.04
CA ARG A 220 0.29 -3.58 -13.20
C ARG A 220 -0.36 -2.44 -12.41
N ILE A 221 0.43 -1.54 -11.83
CA ILE A 221 -0.05 -0.28 -11.24
C ILE A 221 0.33 0.86 -12.18
N TYR A 222 -0.67 1.58 -12.69
CA TYR A 222 -0.44 2.78 -13.50
C TYR A 222 -0.53 4.04 -12.63
N THR A 223 0.54 4.84 -12.55
CA THR A 223 0.51 6.14 -11.85
C THR A 223 0.34 7.27 -12.87
N PHE A 224 -0.82 7.92 -12.85
CA PHE A 224 -1.15 9.00 -13.77
C PHE A 224 -0.27 10.25 -13.56
N GLY A 225 0.16 10.85 -14.66
CA GLY A 225 0.99 12.06 -14.69
C GLY A 225 2.48 11.78 -14.50
N LYS A 226 2.88 10.55 -14.17
CA LYS A 226 4.29 10.18 -13.97
C LYS A 226 5.14 10.41 -15.23
N LYS A 227 4.54 10.30 -16.43
CA LYS A 227 5.21 10.57 -17.71
C LYS A 227 4.99 12.01 -18.20
N GLY A 228 4.35 12.86 -17.40
CA GLY A 228 4.05 14.25 -17.74
C GLY A 228 2.69 14.44 -18.42
N GLU A 229 1.87 13.39 -18.52
CA GLU A 229 0.53 13.50 -19.07
C GLU A 229 -0.40 14.32 -18.18
N THR A 230 -1.21 15.20 -18.77
CA THR A 230 -2.24 15.99 -18.07
C THR A 230 -3.65 15.53 -18.43
N SER A 231 -3.82 14.76 -19.51
CA SER A 231 -5.03 14.00 -19.81
C SER A 231 -4.71 12.69 -20.53
N ALA A 232 -5.47 11.63 -20.27
CA ALA A 232 -5.37 10.36 -20.99
C ALA A 232 -6.65 9.52 -20.85
N THR A 233 -6.88 8.63 -21.81
CA THR A 233 -7.81 7.50 -21.67
C THR A 233 -7.02 6.22 -21.50
N LEU A 234 -7.17 5.57 -20.34
CA LEU A 234 -6.49 4.33 -20.00
C LEU A 234 -7.45 3.14 -20.08
N ILE A 235 -6.91 1.94 -20.31
CA ILE A 235 -7.67 0.69 -20.19
C ILE A 235 -7.27 0.02 -18.88
N LEU A 236 -8.25 -0.29 -18.05
CA LEU A 236 -8.10 -0.99 -16.77
C LEU A 236 -8.73 -2.39 -16.90
N THR A 237 -8.10 -3.41 -16.33
CA THR A 237 -8.69 -4.76 -16.23
C THR A 237 -9.08 -5.08 -14.79
N THR A 238 -9.88 -6.14 -14.60
CA THR A 238 -10.39 -6.55 -13.29
C THR A 238 -9.26 -6.89 -12.32
N LEU A 239 -9.38 -6.41 -11.09
CA LEU A 239 -8.42 -6.56 -10.00
C LEU A 239 -8.16 -8.03 -9.68
N MET A 240 -9.25 -8.80 -9.61
CA MET A 240 -9.24 -10.24 -9.39
C MET A 240 -9.50 -10.97 -10.71
N ASN A 241 -8.75 -12.05 -10.97
CA ASN A 241 -8.81 -12.86 -12.19
C ASN A 241 -8.73 -12.05 -13.50
N PRO A 242 -7.62 -11.32 -13.74
CA PRO A 242 -7.44 -10.54 -14.96
C PRO A 242 -7.28 -11.45 -16.19
N ALA A 243 -7.94 -11.09 -17.30
CA ALA A 243 -7.79 -11.78 -18.59
C ALA A 243 -6.76 -11.12 -19.53
N SER A 244 -6.07 -10.08 -19.05
CA SER A 244 -5.13 -9.28 -19.85
C SER A 244 -4.00 -8.71 -18.99
N ASN A 245 -3.00 -8.10 -19.65
CA ASN A 245 -1.86 -7.45 -19.01
C ASN A 245 -2.08 -5.94 -18.76
N TYR A 246 -3.29 -5.40 -18.97
CA TYR A 246 -3.62 -4.02 -18.64
C TYR A 246 -3.48 -3.76 -17.13
N PRO A 247 -3.28 -2.52 -16.68
CA PRO A 247 -3.24 -2.20 -15.25
C PRO A 247 -4.40 -2.82 -14.45
N LEU A 248 -4.10 -3.29 -13.24
CA LEU A 248 -5.07 -3.73 -12.22
C LEU A 248 -5.54 -2.57 -11.36
N LEU A 249 -4.68 -1.56 -11.20
CA LEU A 249 -4.95 -0.34 -10.45
C LEU A 249 -4.47 0.87 -11.24
N ILE A 250 -5.26 1.93 -11.21
CA ILE A 250 -4.82 3.26 -11.63
C ILE A 250 -4.75 4.14 -10.39
N ARG A 251 -3.56 4.68 -10.12
CA ARG A 251 -3.31 5.67 -9.08
C ARG A 251 -3.25 7.06 -9.69
N ILE A 252 -4.00 8.00 -9.13
CA ILE A 252 -4.12 9.38 -9.63
C ILE A 252 -3.76 10.33 -8.50
N PRO A 253 -2.49 10.76 -8.43
CA PRO A 253 -2.07 11.76 -7.46
C PRO A 253 -2.70 13.12 -7.76
N PHE A 254 -2.99 13.88 -6.72
CA PHE A 254 -3.54 15.24 -6.86
C PHE A 254 -3.03 16.21 -5.80
N ASP A 255 -2.54 15.69 -4.67
CA ASP A 255 -2.02 16.50 -3.58
C ASP A 255 -0.47 16.60 -3.66
N PRO A 256 0.10 17.76 -4.03
CA PRO A 256 1.55 17.95 -4.04
C PRO A 256 2.15 18.03 -2.62
N SER A 257 1.34 18.20 -1.58
CA SER A 257 1.78 18.32 -0.19
C SER A 257 1.78 16.99 0.56
N ASP A 258 1.03 16.00 0.07
CA ASP A 258 0.96 14.64 0.60
C ASP A 258 0.94 13.60 -0.52
N TYR A 259 2.06 12.92 -0.74
CA TYR A 259 2.18 11.88 -1.80
C TYR A 259 1.41 10.59 -1.49
N GLN A 260 0.81 10.46 -0.31
CA GLN A 260 -0.13 9.39 0.02
C GLN A 260 -1.58 9.78 -0.26
N HIS A 261 -1.85 11.05 -0.58
CA HIS A 261 -3.18 11.55 -0.83
C HIS A 261 -3.51 11.55 -2.33
N TYR A 262 -4.22 10.52 -2.75
CA TYR A 262 -4.48 10.22 -4.16
C TYR A 262 -5.78 9.44 -4.35
N TYR A 263 -6.29 9.42 -5.58
CA TYR A 263 -7.36 8.50 -5.96
C TYR A 263 -6.80 7.18 -6.47
N LEU A 264 -7.49 6.09 -6.16
CA LEU A 264 -7.24 4.76 -6.68
C LEU A 264 -8.48 4.28 -7.42
N ILE A 265 -8.29 3.73 -8.62
CA ILE A 265 -9.37 3.13 -9.41
C ILE A 265 -9.11 1.65 -9.58
N GLU A 266 -10.13 0.86 -9.28
CA GLU A 266 -10.17 -0.58 -9.48
C GLU A 266 -11.48 -1.02 -10.13
N MET A 267 -11.49 -2.22 -10.71
CA MET A 267 -12.70 -2.84 -11.25
C MET A 267 -12.79 -4.27 -10.74
N ARG A 268 -13.99 -4.71 -10.34
CA ARG A 268 -14.23 -6.05 -9.80
C ARG A 268 -15.48 -6.67 -10.38
N PHE A 269 -15.42 -7.96 -10.60
CA PHE A 269 -16.53 -8.76 -11.14
C PHE A 269 -17.24 -9.48 -10.00
N LYS A 270 -18.56 -9.65 -10.13
CA LYS A 270 -19.38 -10.46 -9.21
C LYS A 270 -19.12 -11.95 -9.46
N GLU A 271 -18.01 -12.46 -8.96
CA GLU A 271 -17.62 -13.85 -9.11
C GLU A 271 -16.74 -14.31 -7.94
N ASN A 272 -16.66 -15.62 -7.73
CA ASN A 272 -15.86 -16.21 -6.66
C ASN A 272 -16.20 -15.59 -5.29
N TRP A 273 -15.21 -15.06 -4.57
CA TRP A 273 -15.40 -14.38 -3.28
C TRP A 273 -16.27 -13.12 -3.40
N ASP A 274 -16.31 -12.48 -4.57
CA ASP A 274 -17.14 -11.30 -4.86
C ASP A 274 -18.54 -11.67 -5.37
N ALA A 275 -18.93 -12.95 -5.32
CA ALA A 275 -20.26 -13.39 -5.76
C ALA A 275 -21.43 -12.77 -4.97
N GLY A 276 -21.16 -12.20 -3.79
CA GLY A 276 -22.13 -11.43 -3.00
C GLY A 276 -22.51 -10.08 -3.61
N PHE A 277 -21.75 -9.57 -4.58
CA PHE A 277 -22.06 -8.29 -5.23
C PHE A 277 -23.38 -8.38 -5.99
N HIS A 278 -24.06 -7.26 -6.24
CA HIS A 278 -25.28 -7.27 -7.06
C HIS A 278 -25.00 -7.09 -8.55
N GLN A 279 -23.83 -6.55 -8.90
CA GLN A 279 -23.36 -6.35 -10.27
C GLN A 279 -21.83 -6.28 -10.29
N ASN A 280 -21.24 -6.15 -11.48
CA ASN A 280 -19.83 -5.80 -11.63
C ASN A 280 -19.64 -4.31 -11.34
N PHE A 281 -18.55 -3.95 -10.67
CA PHE A 281 -18.32 -2.59 -10.20
C PHE A 281 -16.99 -2.04 -10.66
N VAL A 282 -16.97 -0.71 -10.71
CA VAL A 282 -15.75 0.09 -10.74
C VAL A 282 -15.80 0.95 -9.50
N PHE A 283 -14.70 0.99 -8.77
CA PHE A 283 -14.60 1.75 -7.53
C PHE A 283 -13.56 2.83 -7.71
N ILE A 284 -13.86 4.00 -7.14
CA ILE A 284 -12.91 5.08 -6.95
C ILE A 284 -12.76 5.23 -5.45
N HIS A 285 -11.55 5.03 -4.94
CA HIS A 285 -11.21 5.26 -3.54
C HIS A 285 -10.32 6.50 -3.42
N GLU A 286 -10.60 7.37 -2.47
CA GLU A 286 -9.66 8.38 -1.99
C GLU A 286 -8.80 7.76 -0.89
N ILE A 287 -7.49 7.76 -1.07
CA ILE A 287 -6.55 7.37 -0.03
C ILE A 287 -6.14 8.63 0.71
N LYS A 288 -6.38 8.71 2.02
CA LYS A 288 -6.03 9.90 2.81
C LYS A 288 -5.73 9.57 4.26
N TYR A 289 -5.00 10.48 4.91
CA TYR A 289 -4.63 10.36 6.31
C TYR A 289 -5.86 10.59 7.20
N ASN A 290 -6.09 9.67 8.13
CA ASN A 290 -7.06 9.82 9.20
C ASN A 290 -6.34 10.26 10.49
N PRO A 291 -6.61 11.48 11.00
CA PRO A 291 -5.98 11.95 12.23
C PRO A 291 -6.46 11.21 13.50
N ALA A 292 -7.62 10.53 13.45
CA ALA A 292 -8.19 9.86 14.63
C ALA A 292 -7.36 8.64 15.06
N ASP A 293 -6.85 7.85 14.11
CA ASP A 293 -6.03 6.66 14.33
C ASP A 293 -4.60 6.80 13.82
N LYS A 294 -4.27 7.95 13.20
CA LYS A 294 -2.95 8.30 12.66
C LYS A 294 -2.48 7.36 11.56
N ASN A 295 -3.40 6.94 10.69
CA ASN A 295 -3.10 6.02 9.60
C ASN A 295 -3.74 6.47 8.28
N TYR A 296 -3.26 5.94 7.16
CA TYR A 296 -3.86 6.16 5.85
C TYR A 296 -4.89 5.08 5.56
N HIS A 297 -6.09 5.51 5.17
CA HIS A 297 -7.22 4.64 4.88
C HIS A 297 -7.72 4.84 3.45
N SER A 298 -8.38 3.81 2.93
CA SER A 298 -9.15 3.88 1.70
C SER A 298 -10.58 4.32 1.99
N TYR A 299 -11.01 5.40 1.35
CA TYR A 299 -12.38 5.92 1.40
C TYR A 299 -13.05 5.70 0.05
N LEU A 300 -14.00 4.76 -0.02
CA LEU A 300 -14.84 4.57 -1.19
C LEU A 300 -15.64 5.86 -1.45
N LEU A 301 -15.54 6.40 -2.66
CA LEU A 301 -16.36 7.52 -3.09
C LEU A 301 -17.75 7.03 -3.48
N ARG A 302 -18.78 7.53 -2.81
CA ARG A 302 -20.18 7.15 -3.02
C ARG A 302 -21.03 8.33 -3.43
N THR A 303 -22.14 8.06 -4.11
CA THR A 303 -23.20 9.05 -4.24
C THR A 303 -23.82 9.26 -2.86
N HIS A 304 -24.03 10.52 -2.45
CA HIS A 304 -24.60 10.85 -1.14
C HIS A 304 -26.14 10.92 -1.19
N ASP A 305 -26.76 10.38 -2.24
CA ASP A 305 -28.20 10.16 -2.26
C ASP A 305 -28.56 9.05 -1.25
N THR A 306 -29.58 9.31 -0.43
CA THR A 306 -29.93 8.42 0.68
C THR A 306 -30.55 7.10 0.23
N SER A 307 -30.90 6.93 -1.05
CA SER A 307 -31.65 5.77 -1.54
C SER A 307 -30.78 4.72 -2.23
N THR A 308 -29.66 5.09 -2.86
CA THR A 308 -28.85 4.15 -3.65
C THR A 308 -27.40 4.04 -3.19
N ARG A 309 -26.81 5.14 -2.69
CA ARG A 309 -25.42 5.21 -2.16
C ARG A 309 -24.42 4.47 -3.05
N GLN A 310 -24.51 4.61 -4.37
CA GLN A 310 -23.72 3.78 -5.30
C GLN A 310 -22.27 4.28 -5.37
N PRO A 311 -21.31 3.40 -5.68
CA PRO A 311 -19.96 3.82 -6.02
C PRO A 311 -19.95 4.86 -7.14
N VAL A 312 -19.20 5.94 -6.95
CA VAL A 312 -19.04 6.99 -7.96
C VAL A 312 -18.22 6.46 -9.14
N THR A 313 -18.73 6.69 -10.34
CA THR A 313 -18.09 6.29 -11.62
C THR A 313 -17.60 7.50 -12.44
N SER A 314 -17.84 8.72 -11.95
CA SER A 314 -17.32 9.95 -12.52
C SER A 314 -17.24 11.05 -11.47
N MET A 315 -16.16 11.83 -11.48
CA MET A 315 -15.97 12.92 -10.53
C MET A 315 -15.21 14.08 -11.18
N ASN A 316 -15.36 15.26 -10.60
CA ASN A 316 -14.60 16.47 -10.95
C ASN A 316 -14.34 17.27 -9.68
N MET A 317 -13.27 16.93 -8.98
CA MET A 317 -12.87 17.55 -7.71
C MET A 317 -11.35 17.47 -7.56
N ASN A 318 -10.76 18.28 -6.68
CA ASN A 318 -9.32 18.30 -6.43
C ASN A 318 -8.46 18.52 -7.71
N ASN A 319 -9.00 19.24 -8.70
CA ASN A 319 -8.40 19.41 -10.05
C ASN A 319 -8.14 18.08 -10.78
N VAL A 320 -8.95 17.07 -10.47
CA VAL A 320 -8.97 15.78 -11.14
C VAL A 320 -10.37 15.55 -11.69
N LYS A 321 -10.46 15.28 -12.99
CA LYS A 321 -11.67 14.79 -13.63
C LYS A 321 -11.47 13.33 -13.99
N ILE A 322 -12.36 12.46 -13.52
CA ILE A 322 -12.40 11.03 -13.84
C ILE A 322 -13.73 10.74 -14.51
N THR A 323 -13.71 9.93 -15.56
CA THR A 323 -14.92 9.41 -16.19
C THR A 323 -14.65 7.97 -16.62
N THR A 324 -15.38 7.02 -16.05
CA THR A 324 -15.28 5.61 -16.42
C THR A 324 -16.28 5.29 -17.53
N GLY A 325 -15.87 4.47 -18.50
CA GLY A 325 -16.75 3.93 -19.53
C GLY A 325 -17.69 2.85 -19.00
N LYS A 326 -18.19 2.00 -19.89
CA LYS A 326 -18.94 0.79 -19.50
C LYS A 326 -17.98 -0.40 -19.37
N ILE A 327 -18.23 -1.26 -18.40
CA ILE A 327 -17.50 -2.53 -18.26
C ILE A 327 -17.76 -3.39 -19.50
N ASN A 328 -16.69 -3.77 -20.18
CA ASN A 328 -16.72 -4.77 -21.24
C ASN A 328 -16.54 -6.16 -20.61
N VAL A 329 -17.63 -6.91 -20.50
CA VAL A 329 -17.67 -8.22 -19.82
C VAL A 329 -16.84 -9.27 -20.55
N GLN A 330 -16.78 -9.23 -21.88
CA GLN A 330 -16.04 -10.21 -22.69
C GLN A 330 -14.53 -10.07 -22.52
N THR A 331 -14.02 -8.84 -22.55
CA THR A 331 -12.58 -8.56 -22.40
C THR A 331 -12.18 -8.36 -20.94
N ARG A 332 -13.15 -8.23 -20.03
CA ARG A 332 -12.96 -7.90 -18.60
C ARG A 332 -12.13 -6.62 -18.44
N THR A 333 -12.53 -5.58 -19.18
CA THR A 333 -11.87 -4.27 -19.18
C THR A 333 -12.86 -3.11 -19.07
N ILE A 334 -12.33 -1.94 -18.74
CA ILE A 334 -13.04 -0.66 -18.79
C ILE A 334 -12.09 0.44 -19.29
N SER A 335 -12.63 1.43 -20.02
CA SER A 335 -11.91 2.66 -20.33
C SER A 335 -12.08 3.69 -19.22
N VAL A 336 -11.01 4.39 -18.86
CA VAL A 336 -11.01 5.43 -17.83
C VAL A 336 -10.37 6.69 -18.41
N TYR A 337 -11.18 7.74 -18.60
CA TYR A 337 -10.67 9.06 -18.94
C TYR A 337 -10.26 9.80 -17.67
N ILE A 338 -9.07 10.38 -17.67
CA ILE A 338 -8.49 11.12 -16.56
C ILE A 338 -7.94 12.43 -17.11
N GLU A 339 -8.20 13.52 -16.39
CA GLU A 339 -7.57 14.82 -16.59
C GLU A 339 -7.12 15.35 -15.23
N SER A 340 -5.87 15.80 -15.14
CA SER A 340 -5.30 16.38 -13.93
C SER A 340 -4.12 17.28 -14.26
N ASN A 341 -3.94 18.35 -13.50
CA ASN A 341 -2.79 19.25 -13.62
C ASN A 341 -1.58 18.81 -12.77
N ILE A 342 -1.64 17.66 -12.08
CA ILE A 342 -0.63 17.26 -11.10
C ILE A 342 0.79 17.24 -11.68
N ALA A 343 0.97 16.85 -12.94
CA ALA A 343 2.27 16.83 -13.62
C ALA A 343 2.92 18.23 -13.75
N ASP A 344 2.12 19.29 -13.68
CA ASP A 344 2.55 20.68 -13.82
C ASP A 344 2.68 21.40 -12.47
N ARG A 345 2.33 20.72 -11.37
CA ARG A 345 2.44 21.28 -10.01
C ARG A 345 3.88 21.19 -9.53
N CYS A 346 4.22 22.08 -8.60
CA CYS A 346 5.50 22.05 -7.91
C CYS A 346 5.58 20.89 -6.92
N LEU A 347 6.79 20.38 -6.71
CA LEU A 347 7.08 19.42 -5.65
C LEU A 347 6.84 20.01 -4.26
N GLN A 348 6.71 19.15 -3.26
CA GLN A 348 6.54 19.56 -1.87
C GLN A 348 7.67 20.52 -1.46
N GLY A 349 7.33 21.63 -0.83
CA GLY A 349 8.29 22.68 -0.44
C GLY A 349 8.60 23.72 -1.52
N TYR A 350 8.05 23.56 -2.74
CA TYR A 350 8.17 24.54 -3.82
C TYR A 350 6.80 25.14 -4.18
N VAL A 351 6.83 26.36 -4.70
CA VAL A 351 5.67 27.12 -5.20
C VAL A 351 6.01 27.74 -6.55
N TRP A 352 5.02 28.07 -7.37
CA TRP A 352 5.27 28.85 -8.58
C TRP A 352 5.90 30.19 -8.23
N ARG A 353 6.91 30.61 -9.00
CA ARG A 353 7.63 31.87 -8.77
C ARG A 353 6.73 33.07 -8.94
N GLU A 354 5.77 33.00 -9.88
CA GLU A 354 4.76 34.03 -10.10
C GLU A 354 5.38 35.42 -10.31
N ALA A 355 6.50 35.50 -11.07
CA ALA A 355 7.05 36.78 -11.51
C ALA A 355 6.04 37.56 -12.37
N ILE A 356 5.22 36.82 -13.11
CA ILE A 356 3.96 37.21 -13.71
C ILE A 356 2.95 36.06 -13.55
N SER A 357 1.70 36.26 -13.92
CA SER A 357 0.64 35.25 -13.76
C SER A 357 0.86 33.95 -14.53
N SER A 358 1.65 33.96 -15.62
CA SER A 358 1.99 32.76 -16.40
C SER A 358 3.34 32.13 -16.02
N ASP A 359 4.04 32.69 -15.03
CA ASP A 359 5.35 32.20 -14.60
C ASP A 359 5.23 31.08 -13.56
N HIS A 360 5.18 29.84 -14.05
CA HIS A 360 5.05 28.63 -13.23
C HIS A 360 6.38 27.93 -12.93
N VAL A 361 7.51 28.66 -12.95
CA VAL A 361 8.80 28.09 -12.51
C VAL A 361 8.75 27.80 -11.01
N CYS A 362 9.05 26.57 -10.61
CA CYS A 362 8.99 26.17 -9.20
C CYS A 362 10.22 26.64 -8.40
N VAL A 363 9.97 27.43 -7.36
CA VAL A 363 10.97 28.03 -6.47
C VAL A 363 10.56 27.87 -5.01
N THR A 364 11.46 28.19 -4.08
CA THR A 364 11.09 28.19 -2.65
C THR A 364 10.13 29.35 -2.34
N PRO A 365 9.31 29.26 -1.28
CA PRO A 365 8.45 30.37 -0.85
C PRO A 365 9.23 31.68 -0.64
N THR A 366 10.46 31.62 -0.13
CA THR A 366 11.34 32.78 0.05
C THR A 366 11.68 33.45 -1.29
N ILE A 367 12.02 32.66 -2.33
CA ILE A 367 12.34 33.21 -3.66
C ILE A 367 11.10 33.83 -4.31
N ARG A 368 9.91 33.23 -4.13
CA ARG A 368 8.66 33.85 -4.58
C ARG A 368 8.44 35.21 -3.92
N SER A 369 8.56 35.29 -2.59
CA SER A 369 8.41 36.56 -1.87
C SER A 369 9.43 37.61 -2.33
N GLN A 370 10.68 37.20 -2.57
CA GLN A 370 11.71 38.07 -3.15
C GLN A 370 11.31 38.56 -4.55
N THR A 371 10.82 37.67 -5.41
CA THR A 371 10.37 37.99 -6.78
C THR A 371 9.26 39.03 -6.76
N TRP A 372 8.30 38.92 -5.84
CA TRP A 372 7.24 39.92 -5.68
C TRP A 372 7.75 41.25 -5.14
N ALA A 373 8.68 41.24 -4.19
CA ALA A 373 9.33 42.45 -3.72
C ALA A 373 10.12 43.16 -4.84
N ASP A 374 10.76 42.38 -5.73
CA ASP A 374 11.46 42.91 -6.89
C ASP A 374 10.50 43.53 -7.92
N ASN A 375 9.35 42.91 -8.15
CA ASN A 375 8.29 43.50 -8.98
C ASN A 375 7.79 44.83 -8.39
N ALA A 376 7.53 44.88 -7.08
CA ALA A 376 7.06 46.08 -6.41
C ALA A 376 8.10 47.22 -6.42
N ALA A 377 9.39 46.89 -6.36
CA ALA A 377 10.48 47.86 -6.39
C ALA A 377 10.91 48.25 -7.81
N ALA A 378 10.35 47.65 -8.87
CA ALA A 378 10.81 47.77 -10.25
C ALA A 378 10.99 49.24 -10.68
N ASP A 379 10.00 50.09 -10.46
CA ASP A 379 10.02 51.50 -10.87
C ASP A 379 11.09 52.31 -10.11
N SER A 380 11.29 52.03 -8.82
CA SER A 380 12.29 52.70 -8.00
C SER A 380 13.73 52.42 -8.46
N ARG A 381 13.94 51.33 -9.20
CA ARG A 381 15.24 50.85 -9.69
C ARG A 381 15.48 51.17 -11.17
N ARG A 382 14.48 51.71 -11.87
CA ARG A 382 14.60 52.23 -13.24
C ARG A 382 15.14 53.66 -13.25
N ASN A 383 15.88 54.03 -14.28
CA ASN A 383 16.33 55.40 -14.48
C ASN A 383 15.11 56.26 -14.84
N PRO A 384 14.73 57.27 -14.02
CA PRO A 384 13.53 58.07 -14.27
C PRO A 384 13.59 58.88 -15.58
N SER A 385 14.78 59.14 -16.11
CA SER A 385 14.98 59.83 -17.38
C SER A 385 15.12 58.87 -18.58
N GLY A 386 14.97 57.56 -18.36
CA GLY A 386 15.31 56.55 -19.35
C GLY A 386 16.82 56.44 -19.59
N GLY A 387 17.22 55.84 -20.70
CA GLY A 387 18.63 55.70 -21.08
C GLY A 387 18.83 54.90 -22.36
N PRO A 388 20.01 54.27 -22.56
CA PRO A 388 20.34 53.55 -23.80
C PRO A 388 19.35 52.46 -24.21
N PHE A 389 18.56 51.95 -23.27
CA PHE A 389 17.54 50.92 -23.49
C PHE A 389 16.10 51.46 -23.30
N GLY A 390 15.91 52.76 -23.49
CA GLY A 390 14.61 53.43 -23.34
C GLY A 390 14.15 53.54 -21.88
N VAL A 391 12.83 53.53 -21.68
CA VAL A 391 12.18 53.72 -20.36
C VAL A 391 12.46 52.58 -19.37
N ASP A 392 12.87 51.42 -19.86
CA ASP A 392 13.20 50.25 -19.03
C ASP A 392 14.66 50.25 -18.55
N THR A 393 15.46 51.26 -18.90
CA THR A 393 16.88 51.33 -18.49
C THR A 393 17.01 51.29 -16.97
N CYS A 394 17.75 50.32 -16.44
CA CYS A 394 18.02 50.22 -15.01
C CYS A 394 19.01 51.30 -14.52
N LYS A 395 18.88 51.72 -13.26
CA LYS A 395 19.91 52.53 -12.57
C LYS A 395 21.24 51.76 -12.48
N GLN A 396 22.35 52.48 -12.36
CA GLN A 396 23.67 51.87 -12.16
C GLN A 396 23.66 50.92 -10.95
N GLY A 397 24.21 49.72 -11.12
CA GLY A 397 24.19 48.65 -10.11
C GLY A 397 23.01 47.68 -10.22
N TYR A 398 22.02 47.96 -11.09
CA TYR A 398 20.90 47.08 -11.37
C TYR A 398 20.93 46.57 -12.81
N VAL A 399 20.34 45.40 -13.04
CA VAL A 399 20.19 44.73 -14.33
C VAL A 399 18.77 44.18 -14.48
N TRP A 400 18.32 43.88 -15.70
CA TRP A 400 17.05 43.18 -15.90
C TRP A 400 17.12 41.76 -15.32
N ARG A 401 16.05 41.34 -14.64
CA ARG A 401 15.94 40.04 -13.99
C ARG A 401 15.91 38.88 -14.98
N GLU A 402 15.26 39.06 -16.13
CA GLU A 402 15.18 38.06 -17.20
C GLU A 402 14.63 36.69 -16.74
N ALA A 403 13.65 36.71 -15.84
CA ALA A 403 13.05 35.51 -15.29
C ALA A 403 12.27 34.70 -16.34
N TYR A 404 11.71 35.34 -17.37
CA TYR A 404 10.94 34.69 -18.43
C TYR A 404 11.22 35.33 -19.81
N SER A 405 10.96 34.57 -20.88
CA SER A 405 11.40 34.90 -22.25
C SER A 405 10.66 36.08 -22.90
N SER A 406 9.51 36.50 -22.36
CA SER A 406 8.71 37.61 -22.90
C SER A 406 9.12 38.97 -22.33
N ASN A 407 10.42 39.26 -22.28
CA ASN A 407 10.94 40.60 -21.97
C ASN A 407 10.78 41.05 -20.49
N ASP A 408 11.26 40.22 -19.55
CA ASP A 408 11.26 40.57 -18.12
C ASP A 408 12.30 41.65 -17.77
N HIS A 409 11.87 42.91 -17.85
CA HIS A 409 12.68 44.11 -17.58
C HIS A 409 12.54 44.65 -16.14
N VAL A 410 12.21 43.79 -15.18
CA VAL A 410 12.25 44.17 -13.76
C VAL A 410 13.70 44.37 -13.34
N CYS A 411 14.05 45.57 -12.88
CA CYS A 411 15.41 45.92 -12.47
C CYS A 411 15.72 45.32 -11.08
N VAL A 412 16.75 44.49 -11.02
CA VAL A 412 17.20 43.76 -9.81
C VAL A 412 18.72 43.79 -9.70
N LEU A 413 19.28 43.31 -8.58
CA LEU A 413 20.72 43.15 -8.44
C LEU A 413 21.24 42.03 -9.37
N PRO A 414 22.52 42.08 -9.81
CA PRO A 414 23.11 41.03 -10.64
C PRO A 414 22.94 39.62 -10.09
N GLU A 415 23.04 39.46 -8.77
CA GLU A 415 22.88 38.17 -8.09
C GLU A 415 21.46 37.61 -8.25
N THR A 416 20.44 38.48 -8.23
CA THR A 416 19.04 38.09 -8.43
C THR A 416 18.78 37.62 -9.86
N ARG A 417 19.42 38.24 -10.86
CA ARG A 417 19.36 37.75 -12.27
C ARG A 417 19.96 36.35 -12.38
N THR A 418 21.12 36.12 -11.76
CA THR A 418 21.74 34.79 -11.70
C THR A 418 20.83 33.77 -10.98
N GLN A 419 20.19 34.17 -9.88
CA GLN A 419 19.21 33.33 -9.18
C GLN A 419 18.03 32.96 -10.09
N ALA A 420 17.43 33.91 -10.79
CA ALA A 420 16.32 33.66 -11.70
C ALA A 420 16.70 32.71 -12.85
N GLN A 421 17.91 32.85 -13.40
CA GLN A 421 18.44 31.93 -14.40
C GLN A 421 18.63 30.51 -13.84
N ASN A 422 19.18 30.39 -12.63
CA ASN A 422 19.32 29.10 -11.95
C ASN A 422 17.96 28.44 -11.68
N ASP A 423 16.95 29.22 -11.31
CA ASP A 423 15.59 28.72 -11.11
C ASP A 423 14.98 28.20 -12.41
N ASN A 424 15.18 28.90 -13.53
CA ASN A 424 14.76 28.45 -14.84
C ASN A 424 15.43 27.12 -15.22
N ASN A 425 16.73 26.98 -14.94
CA ASN A 425 17.48 25.74 -15.18
C ASN A 425 17.00 24.56 -14.32
N GLN A 426 16.38 24.82 -13.17
CA GLN A 426 15.84 23.80 -12.26
C GLN A 426 14.33 23.55 -12.41
N ALA A 427 13.66 24.27 -13.32
CA ALA A 427 12.20 24.24 -13.44
C ALA A 427 11.63 22.83 -13.65
N THR A 428 12.33 21.98 -14.42
CA THR A 428 11.93 20.58 -14.64
C THR A 428 12.20 19.66 -13.45
N ASN A 429 13.22 19.94 -12.64
CA ASN A 429 13.60 19.13 -11.48
C ASN A 429 12.72 19.38 -10.25
N ARG A 430 11.96 20.48 -10.24
CA ARG A 430 11.16 20.94 -9.09
C ARG A 430 9.65 20.84 -9.32
N ARG A 431 9.23 20.14 -10.39
CA ARG A 431 7.82 19.88 -10.75
C ARG A 431 7.51 18.40 -10.81
N ASN A 432 6.25 18.08 -11.09
CA ASN A 432 5.72 16.73 -11.27
C ASN A 432 5.76 15.82 -10.02
N PRO A 433 4.96 16.13 -8.98
CA PRO A 433 4.71 15.26 -7.84
C PRO A 433 4.38 13.81 -8.17
N SER A 434 3.72 13.53 -9.30
CA SER A 434 3.34 12.15 -9.66
C SER A 434 4.54 11.20 -9.84
N GLN A 435 5.75 11.74 -10.05
CA GLN A 435 6.97 10.94 -10.08
C GLN A 435 7.39 10.40 -8.71
N PHE A 436 6.79 10.90 -7.62
CA PHE A 436 7.15 10.57 -6.24
C PHE A 436 6.05 9.82 -5.48
N VAL A 437 4.98 9.42 -6.18
CA VAL A 437 3.80 8.81 -5.56
C VAL A 437 3.80 7.29 -5.79
N TYR A 438 4.27 6.54 -4.78
CA TYR A 438 4.52 5.11 -4.86
C TYR A 438 3.53 4.22 -4.08
N GLY A 439 2.53 4.82 -3.42
CA GLY A 439 1.49 4.09 -2.68
C GLY A 439 1.93 3.64 -1.27
N PRO A 440 1.19 2.72 -0.62
CA PRO A 440 1.50 2.26 0.74
C PRO A 440 2.90 1.66 0.90
N LEU A 441 3.48 1.12 -0.18
CA LEU A 441 4.81 0.50 -0.20
C LEU A 441 5.95 1.50 -0.50
N THR A 442 5.72 2.81 -0.33
CA THR A 442 6.72 3.84 -0.62
C THR A 442 8.00 3.66 0.21
N CYS A 443 9.16 3.64 -0.44
CA CYS A 443 10.46 3.63 0.22
C CYS A 443 10.81 5.00 0.82
N ARG A 444 11.49 5.00 1.98
CA ARG A 444 12.10 6.21 2.55
C ARG A 444 13.12 6.80 1.59
N ASN A 445 13.35 8.11 1.71
CA ASN A 445 14.34 8.81 0.91
C ASN A 445 15.72 8.11 0.98
N GLY A 446 16.38 7.96 -0.17
CA GLY A 446 17.63 7.21 -0.32
C GLY A 446 17.46 5.72 -0.64
N PHE A 447 16.23 5.18 -0.58
CA PHE A 447 15.91 3.80 -0.92
C PHE A 447 14.97 3.71 -2.13
N VAL A 448 15.02 2.57 -2.82
CA VAL A 448 14.18 2.21 -3.95
C VAL A 448 13.74 0.76 -3.81
N TRP A 449 12.66 0.35 -4.48
CA TRP A 449 12.27 -1.06 -4.53
C TRP A 449 13.39 -1.91 -5.15
N ARG A 450 13.61 -3.09 -4.60
CA ARG A 450 14.63 -4.04 -5.06
C ARG A 450 14.25 -4.68 -6.39
N GLU A 451 12.96 -4.92 -6.62
CA GLU A 451 12.41 -5.53 -7.85
C GLU A 451 13.24 -6.71 -8.36
N ALA A 452 13.54 -7.64 -7.45
CA ALA A 452 14.04 -8.96 -7.82
C ALA A 452 13.02 -9.69 -8.73
N ASP A 453 11.72 -9.43 -8.51
CA ASP A 453 10.62 -9.67 -9.44
C ASP A 453 9.56 -8.55 -9.36
N ASN A 454 8.44 -8.72 -10.06
CA ASN A 454 7.35 -7.74 -10.07
C ASN A 454 6.59 -7.63 -8.73
N TYR A 455 6.82 -8.51 -7.76
CA TYR A 455 6.20 -8.47 -6.43
C TYR A 455 7.21 -8.09 -5.33
N ASP A 456 8.46 -7.76 -5.70
CA ASP A 456 9.51 -7.48 -4.75
C ASP A 456 9.62 -5.99 -4.42
N TYR A 457 8.78 -5.57 -3.49
CA TYR A 457 8.71 -4.21 -2.96
C TYR A 457 9.71 -3.91 -1.84
N VAL A 458 10.67 -4.80 -1.57
CA VAL A 458 11.67 -4.61 -0.51
C VAL A 458 12.51 -3.36 -0.81
N CYS A 459 12.59 -2.42 0.14
CA CYS A 459 13.36 -1.20 -0.03
C CYS A 459 14.86 -1.44 0.20
N VAL A 460 15.67 -1.10 -0.80
CA VAL A 460 17.12 -1.25 -0.82
C VAL A 460 17.79 -0.01 -1.40
N THR A 461 19.11 0.07 -1.31
CA THR A 461 19.85 1.18 -1.92
C THR A 461 19.77 1.12 -3.45
N PRO A 462 19.91 2.25 -4.17
CA PRO A 462 20.00 2.24 -5.63
C PRO A 462 21.11 1.34 -6.18
N THR A 463 22.22 1.18 -5.46
CA THR A 463 23.31 0.27 -5.81
C THR A 463 22.87 -1.20 -5.72
N THR A 464 22.23 -1.58 -4.62
CA THR A 464 21.66 -2.94 -4.45
C THR A 464 20.63 -3.24 -5.52
N ARG A 465 19.81 -2.26 -5.90
CA ARG A 465 18.85 -2.43 -7.00
C ARG A 465 19.53 -2.73 -8.33
N LYS A 466 20.57 -1.95 -8.69
CA LYS A 466 21.37 -2.22 -9.91
C LYS A 466 22.03 -3.60 -9.86
N GLN A 467 22.56 -4.00 -8.71
CA GLN A 467 23.13 -5.33 -8.50
C GLN A 467 22.09 -6.44 -8.70
N THR A 468 20.89 -6.27 -8.13
CA THR A 468 19.79 -7.24 -8.27
C THR A 468 19.40 -7.46 -9.74
N ALA A 469 19.32 -6.37 -10.52
CA ALA A 469 19.05 -6.47 -11.96
C ALA A 469 20.17 -7.20 -12.72
N ALA A 470 21.44 -6.92 -12.38
CA ALA A 470 22.58 -7.63 -12.95
C ALA A 470 22.55 -9.13 -12.60
N ASP A 471 22.22 -9.48 -11.35
CA ASP A 471 22.10 -10.87 -10.91
C ASP A 471 20.95 -11.60 -11.59
N ASN A 472 19.81 -10.95 -11.83
CA ASN A 472 18.72 -11.51 -12.63
C ASN A 472 19.18 -11.84 -14.06
N ALA A 473 19.97 -10.97 -14.69
CA ALA A 473 20.43 -11.14 -16.06
C ALA A 473 21.40 -12.32 -16.21
N VAL A 474 22.31 -12.52 -15.26
CA VAL A 474 23.33 -13.58 -15.31
C VAL A 474 22.93 -14.86 -14.56
N GLY A 475 21.87 -14.81 -13.74
CA GLY A 475 21.39 -15.92 -12.92
C GLY A 475 21.21 -17.24 -13.68
N PRO A 476 20.59 -17.25 -14.88
CA PRO A 476 20.46 -18.47 -15.68
C PRO A 476 21.79 -19.14 -16.03
N LEU A 477 22.87 -18.37 -16.24
CA LEU A 477 24.20 -18.89 -16.56
C LEU A 477 24.88 -19.56 -15.37
N ARG A 478 24.41 -19.28 -14.15
CA ARG A 478 24.94 -19.81 -12.88
C ARG A 478 24.09 -20.97 -12.34
N ARG A 479 23.03 -21.35 -13.05
CA ARG A 479 22.03 -22.35 -12.63
C ARG A 479 22.27 -23.71 -13.32
N ARG A 480 22.06 -24.79 -12.58
CA ARG A 480 22.03 -26.18 -13.04
C ARG A 480 20.58 -26.70 -13.08
N PRO A 481 20.32 -27.83 -13.75
CA PRO A 481 19.00 -28.48 -13.71
C PRO A 481 18.51 -28.70 -12.26
N GLY A 482 17.19 -28.65 -12.07
CA GLY A 482 16.57 -28.82 -10.74
C GLY A 482 16.68 -27.62 -9.81
N HIS A 483 16.86 -26.41 -10.33
CA HIS A 483 16.98 -25.16 -9.55
C HIS A 483 18.19 -25.12 -8.59
N THR A 484 19.25 -25.85 -8.91
CA THR A 484 20.50 -25.85 -8.15
C THR A 484 21.52 -24.86 -8.74
N CYS A 485 22.50 -24.43 -7.95
CA CYS A 485 23.53 -23.50 -8.41
C CYS A 485 24.85 -24.21 -8.76
N MET A 486 25.61 -23.63 -9.67
CA MET A 486 27.00 -24.04 -9.93
C MET A 486 27.86 -23.87 -8.67
N TYR A 487 28.97 -24.62 -8.57
CA TYR A 487 29.89 -24.53 -7.43
C TYR A 487 30.36 -23.08 -7.22
N GLY A 488 30.32 -22.61 -5.96
CA GLY A 488 30.62 -21.22 -5.58
C GLY A 488 29.43 -20.26 -5.62
N TYR A 489 28.28 -20.68 -6.12
CA TYR A 489 27.04 -19.91 -6.13
C TYR A 489 25.95 -20.54 -5.27
N TYR A 490 25.02 -19.71 -4.82
CA TYR A 490 23.95 -20.05 -3.90
C TYR A 490 22.64 -19.46 -4.39
N VAL A 491 21.54 -20.15 -4.10
CA VAL A 491 20.20 -19.63 -4.40
C VAL A 491 19.97 -18.35 -3.58
N ARG A 492 19.63 -17.26 -4.26
CA ARG A 492 19.51 -15.92 -3.68
C ARG A 492 18.44 -15.85 -2.61
N ASN A 493 17.32 -16.57 -2.78
CA ASN A 493 16.24 -16.62 -1.80
C ASN A 493 15.79 -15.22 -1.32
N ALA A 494 15.77 -14.23 -2.22
CA ALA A 494 15.18 -12.94 -1.95
C ALA A 494 13.71 -13.09 -1.55
N TYR A 495 13.08 -14.17 -2.05
CA TYR A 495 11.72 -14.57 -1.77
C TYR A 495 11.48 -16.05 -2.04
N PRO A 496 10.32 -16.59 -1.62
CA PRO A 496 9.96 -17.98 -1.91
C PRO A 496 9.99 -18.23 -3.42
N ASN A 497 10.73 -19.26 -3.84
CA ASN A 497 10.97 -19.62 -5.25
C ASN A 497 11.89 -18.67 -6.05
N ASP A 498 12.65 -17.79 -5.39
CA ASP A 498 13.72 -17.04 -6.04
C ASP A 498 14.97 -17.91 -6.26
N TYR A 499 15.00 -18.58 -7.41
CA TYR A 499 16.08 -19.51 -7.79
C TYR A 499 17.27 -18.85 -8.51
N VAL A 500 17.41 -17.52 -8.43
CA VAL A 500 18.56 -16.81 -9.02
C VAL A 500 19.84 -17.16 -8.26
N CYS A 501 20.89 -17.57 -8.98
CA CYS A 501 22.15 -17.99 -8.37
C CYS A 501 23.12 -16.80 -8.22
N VAL A 502 23.54 -16.53 -6.99
CA VAL A 502 24.40 -15.39 -6.60
C VAL A 502 25.57 -15.83 -5.73
N SER A 503 26.55 -14.95 -5.52
CA SER A 503 27.66 -15.23 -4.59
C SER A 503 27.17 -15.28 -3.14
N MET A 504 27.97 -15.88 -2.25
CA MET A 504 27.65 -15.94 -0.82
C MET A 504 27.47 -14.54 -0.20
N SER A 505 28.28 -13.56 -0.62
CA SER A 505 28.17 -12.18 -0.14
C SER A 505 26.83 -11.54 -0.51
N VAL A 506 26.33 -11.79 -1.72
CA VAL A 506 25.03 -11.27 -2.17
C VAL A 506 23.88 -11.97 -1.44
N LEU A 507 23.96 -13.29 -1.21
CA LEU A 507 22.97 -14.00 -0.40
C LEU A 507 22.85 -13.39 1.00
N ILE A 508 23.97 -13.14 1.68
CA ILE A 508 23.98 -12.52 3.02
C ILE A 508 23.37 -11.11 2.96
N GLN A 509 23.72 -10.31 1.95
CA GLN A 509 23.16 -8.98 1.75
C GLN A 509 21.63 -9.02 1.56
N VAL A 510 21.12 -9.95 0.77
CA VAL A 510 19.69 -10.12 0.50
C VAL A 510 18.91 -10.47 1.76
N LEU A 511 19.44 -11.35 2.61
CA LEU A 511 18.83 -11.68 3.91
C LEU A 511 18.78 -10.47 4.84
N ALA A 512 19.86 -9.69 4.89
CA ALA A 512 19.91 -8.45 5.67
C ALA A 512 18.93 -7.40 5.13
N ASP A 513 18.78 -7.29 3.81
CA ASP A 513 17.83 -6.38 3.18
C ASP A 513 16.38 -6.76 3.46
N ASN A 514 16.04 -8.05 3.43
CA ASN A 514 14.72 -8.54 3.82
C ASN A 514 14.42 -8.21 5.29
N PHE A 515 15.38 -8.46 6.18
CA PHE A 515 15.23 -8.15 7.61
C PHE A 515 15.04 -6.65 7.88
N ALA A 516 15.77 -5.80 7.16
CA ALA A 516 15.71 -4.35 7.34
C ALA A 516 14.54 -3.68 6.60
N ALA A 517 13.78 -4.40 5.77
CA ALA A 517 12.79 -3.84 4.86
C ALA A 517 11.75 -2.94 5.55
N ILE A 518 11.22 -3.40 6.70
CA ILE A 518 10.22 -2.65 7.50
C ILE A 518 10.72 -1.24 7.83
N SER A 519 11.95 -1.13 8.32
CA SER A 519 12.54 0.15 8.71
C SER A 519 12.82 1.11 7.54
N ARG A 520 12.68 0.64 6.29
CA ARG A 520 13.01 1.38 5.06
C ARG A 520 11.77 1.79 4.26
N TRP A 521 10.57 1.35 4.64
CA TRP A 521 9.33 1.94 4.14
C TRP A 521 8.96 3.20 4.92
N VAL A 522 8.31 4.16 4.26
CA VAL A 522 7.82 5.36 4.93
C VAL A 522 6.76 5.00 5.99
N PHE A 523 5.98 3.95 5.74
CA PHE A 523 4.84 3.53 6.56
C PHE A 523 5.04 2.17 7.26
N GLY A 524 6.30 1.74 7.38
CA GLY A 524 6.75 0.49 8.01
C GLY A 524 6.68 0.44 9.52
#